data_AF-A0A7S1NIF8-F1
#
_entry.id   AF-A0A7S1NIF8-F1
#
_cell.length_a   1.000
_cell.length_b   1.000
_cell.length_c   1.000
_cell.angle_alpha   90.00
_cell.angle_beta   90.00
_cell.angle_gamma   90.00
#
_symmetry.space_group_name_H-M   'P 1'
#
loop_
_entity.id
_entity.type
_entity.pdbx_description
1 polymer ?
#
loop_
_entity_poly.entity_id
_entity_poly.type
_entity_poly.pdbx_seq_one_letter_code
_entity_poly.pdbx_strand_id
1 'polypeptide(L)'
;SVSSPRLLRAMAEVLGGPKSRLPALKLWTEVHFLRGHARQLHRDMGEELFNFRRNLTGQVTMRPEWEYALFAINDMMGEAVGKLYCKNYFSSASKDKARDMVHNLMASMHEMITNLSWMGPATKRHALEKLEAMGIKIGYPDKFRDFGKLDIDPQESYVQHMIKAKAFEAQRVRALIGKPRDPNEWSMLPHEVNAYYSASRNEIVITAAQLQPPVFSQHSFDAANYGAIGATIGHEISHAFDDYGRQFDKDGNMRNWWEPQDEARFKARAQKCVELYDKQRYGSGHINGKLTLGENLADIGGVKGAVPALQKCIQEQGHPVPVPTRL
;
A
#
# COMPACT_ATOMS: atom_id res chain seq x y z
N SER A 1 2.41 -2.54 -21.67
CA SER A 1 2.77 -3.94 -21.37
C SER A 1 1.49 -4.74 -21.11
N VAL A 2 1.55 -6.07 -21.22
CA VAL A 2 0.44 -6.97 -20.86
C VAL A 2 0.81 -7.65 -19.54
N SER A 3 0.05 -7.43 -18.47
CA SER A 3 0.37 -7.92 -17.12
C SER A 3 0.33 -9.44 -16.99
N SER A 4 -0.63 -10.10 -17.65
CA SER A 4 -0.84 -11.56 -17.56
C SER A 4 -1.02 -12.19 -18.94
N PRO A 5 0.04 -12.31 -19.77
CA PRO A 5 -0.07 -12.76 -21.16
C PRO A 5 -0.51 -14.22 -21.31
N ARG A 6 -0.22 -15.08 -20.32
CA ARG A 6 -0.71 -16.47 -20.30
C ARG A 6 -2.21 -16.54 -20.00
N LEU A 7 -2.67 -15.72 -19.06
CA LEU A 7 -4.09 -15.63 -18.72
C LEU A 7 -4.91 -15.16 -19.93
N LEU A 8 -4.47 -14.10 -20.62
CA LEU A 8 -5.20 -13.61 -21.80
C LEU A 8 -5.27 -14.64 -22.93
N ARG A 9 -4.21 -15.44 -23.14
CA ARG A 9 -4.24 -16.55 -24.10
C ARG A 9 -5.24 -17.62 -23.68
N ALA A 10 -5.20 -18.07 -22.44
CA ALA A 10 -6.17 -19.04 -21.92
C ALA A 10 -7.61 -18.51 -21.99
N MET A 11 -7.83 -17.23 -21.69
CA MET A 11 -9.13 -16.59 -21.83
C MET A 11 -9.60 -16.58 -23.29
N ALA A 12 -8.72 -16.26 -24.25
CA ALA A 12 -9.05 -16.29 -25.67
C ALA A 12 -9.44 -17.71 -26.14
N GLU A 13 -8.77 -18.75 -25.65
CA GLU A 13 -9.11 -20.16 -25.95
C GLU A 13 -10.46 -20.58 -25.35
N VAL A 14 -10.78 -20.09 -24.15
CA VAL A 14 -12.07 -20.35 -23.50
C VAL A 14 -13.20 -19.64 -24.25
N LEU A 15 -13.04 -18.34 -24.53
CA LEU A 15 -14.04 -17.49 -25.17
C LEU A 15 -14.22 -17.80 -26.66
N GLY A 16 -13.15 -18.14 -27.36
CA GLY A 16 -13.14 -18.52 -28.78
C GLY A 16 -13.47 -19.99 -29.04
N GLY A 17 -13.86 -20.74 -28.01
CA GLY A 17 -14.23 -22.15 -28.10
C GLY A 17 -15.54 -22.42 -28.87
N PRO A 18 -15.98 -23.70 -28.92
CA PRO A 18 -17.20 -24.07 -29.63
C PRO A 18 -18.44 -23.38 -29.04
N LYS A 19 -19.42 -23.06 -29.91
CA LYS A 19 -20.70 -22.40 -29.53
C LYS A 19 -21.46 -23.15 -28.43
N SER A 20 -21.24 -24.45 -28.27
CA SER A 20 -21.81 -25.25 -27.17
C SER A 20 -21.40 -24.77 -25.78
N ARG A 21 -20.32 -24.00 -25.62
CA ARG A 21 -19.91 -23.36 -24.36
C ARG A 21 -20.67 -22.07 -24.04
N LEU A 22 -21.34 -21.46 -25.02
CA LEU A 22 -22.00 -20.17 -24.86
C LEU A 22 -23.01 -20.14 -23.69
N PRO A 23 -23.85 -21.17 -23.46
CA PRO A 23 -24.75 -21.18 -22.30
C PRO A 23 -24.01 -21.08 -20.96
N ALA A 24 -22.90 -21.81 -20.81
CA ALA A 24 -22.09 -21.77 -19.58
C ALA A 24 -21.42 -20.42 -19.39
N LEU A 25 -20.91 -19.80 -20.47
CA LEU A 25 -20.33 -18.45 -20.40
C LEU A 25 -21.38 -17.40 -20.02
N LYS A 26 -22.60 -17.48 -20.58
CA LYS A 26 -23.70 -16.59 -20.20
C LYS A 26 -24.07 -16.73 -18.73
N LEU A 27 -24.23 -17.97 -18.25
CA LEU A 27 -24.53 -18.25 -16.84
C LEU A 27 -23.40 -17.73 -15.93
N TRP A 28 -22.15 -17.97 -16.29
CA TRP A 28 -21.00 -17.46 -15.55
C TRP A 28 -21.03 -15.93 -15.46
N THR A 29 -21.25 -15.23 -16.58
CA THR A 29 -21.34 -13.77 -16.60
C THR A 29 -22.51 -13.25 -15.76
N GLU A 30 -23.68 -13.89 -15.84
CA GLU A 30 -24.87 -13.51 -15.08
C GLU A 30 -24.65 -13.67 -13.57
N VAL A 31 -24.13 -14.81 -13.14
CA VAL A 31 -23.80 -15.08 -11.73
C VAL A 31 -22.78 -14.06 -11.20
N HIS A 32 -21.73 -13.77 -11.96
CA HIS A 32 -20.72 -12.79 -11.57
C HIS A 32 -21.27 -11.36 -11.54
N PHE A 33 -22.17 -11.01 -12.46
CA PHE A 33 -22.84 -9.72 -12.46
C PHE A 33 -23.73 -9.55 -11.22
N LEU A 34 -24.59 -10.53 -10.94
CA LEU A 34 -25.48 -10.51 -9.77
C LEU A 34 -24.68 -10.48 -8.46
N ARG A 35 -23.66 -11.34 -8.33
CA ARG A 35 -22.77 -11.36 -7.16
C ARG A 35 -22.04 -10.02 -6.96
N GLY A 36 -21.59 -9.38 -8.04
CA GLY A 36 -20.91 -8.08 -7.99
C GLY A 36 -21.81 -6.92 -7.56
N HIS A 37 -23.14 -7.06 -7.70
CA HIS A 37 -24.12 -6.04 -7.38
C HIS A 37 -25.08 -6.44 -6.25
N ALA A 38 -24.90 -7.61 -5.63
CA ALA A 38 -25.86 -8.18 -4.68
C ALA A 38 -26.24 -7.25 -3.51
N ARG A 39 -25.30 -6.44 -3.02
CA ARG A 39 -25.52 -5.45 -1.94
C ARG A 39 -26.25 -4.17 -2.40
N GLN A 40 -26.47 -4.01 -3.69
CA GLN A 40 -27.25 -2.92 -4.29
C GLN A 40 -28.67 -3.38 -4.66
N LEU A 41 -28.97 -4.68 -4.51
CA LEU A 41 -30.26 -5.27 -4.79
C LEU A 41 -31.09 -5.42 -3.50
N HIS A 42 -32.09 -6.29 -3.51
CA HIS A 42 -32.89 -6.62 -2.33
C HIS A 42 -32.06 -7.34 -1.26
N ARG A 43 -32.54 -7.25 -0.01
CA ARG A 43 -31.85 -7.74 1.19
C ARG A 43 -31.38 -9.20 1.06
N ASP A 44 -32.22 -10.08 0.53
CA ASP A 44 -31.94 -11.52 0.45
C ASP A 44 -30.69 -11.82 -0.40
N MET A 45 -30.43 -11.06 -1.47
CA MET A 45 -29.20 -11.19 -2.25
C MET A 45 -27.96 -10.79 -1.45
N GLY A 46 -28.09 -9.75 -0.63
CA GLY A 46 -27.03 -9.31 0.26
C GLY A 46 -26.72 -10.35 1.36
N GLU A 47 -27.76 -10.99 1.89
CA GLU A 47 -27.64 -12.08 2.87
C GLU A 47 -27.03 -13.34 2.24
N GLU A 48 -27.41 -13.68 1.01
CA GLU A 48 -26.83 -14.81 0.30
C GLU A 48 -25.35 -14.59 -0.04
N LEU A 49 -24.98 -13.37 -0.46
CA LEU A 49 -23.57 -13.02 -0.63
C LEU A 49 -22.81 -13.14 0.70
N PHE A 50 -23.42 -12.77 1.83
CA PHE A 50 -22.83 -12.95 3.14
C PHE A 50 -22.68 -14.43 3.49
N ASN A 51 -23.70 -15.27 3.25
CA ASN A 51 -23.66 -16.71 3.48
C ASN A 51 -22.54 -17.40 2.68
N PHE A 52 -22.31 -16.95 1.45
CA PHE A 52 -21.15 -17.39 0.68
C PHE A 52 -19.83 -16.92 1.32
N ARG A 53 -19.71 -15.64 1.69
CA ARG A 53 -18.47 -15.05 2.24
C ARG A 53 -18.11 -15.60 3.61
N ARG A 54 -19.08 -15.87 4.49
CA ARG A 54 -18.82 -16.42 5.83
C ARG A 54 -18.15 -17.79 5.79
N ASN A 55 -18.42 -18.59 4.76
CA ASN A 55 -17.74 -19.87 4.56
C ASN A 55 -16.25 -19.69 4.20
N LEU A 56 -15.88 -18.53 3.65
CA LEU A 56 -14.48 -18.19 3.33
C LEU A 56 -13.76 -17.48 4.47
N THR A 57 -14.46 -16.63 5.23
CA THR A 57 -13.85 -15.75 6.23
C THR A 57 -14.09 -16.19 7.67
N GLY A 58 -15.02 -17.12 7.91
CA GLY A 58 -15.48 -17.50 9.26
C GLY A 58 -16.35 -16.45 9.95
N GLN A 59 -16.74 -15.37 9.26
CA GLN A 59 -17.53 -14.29 9.85
C GLN A 59 -18.92 -14.79 10.31
N VAL A 60 -19.27 -14.57 11.57
CA VAL A 60 -20.52 -15.10 12.15
C VAL A 60 -21.74 -14.21 11.94
N THR A 61 -21.54 -12.91 11.84
CA THR A 61 -22.60 -11.91 11.72
C THR A 61 -22.30 -10.90 10.62
N MET A 62 -23.33 -10.44 9.91
CA MET A 62 -23.20 -9.33 8.97
C MET A 62 -22.84 -8.05 9.71
N ARG A 63 -22.05 -7.20 9.05
CA ARG A 63 -21.85 -5.82 9.49
C ARG A 63 -23.18 -5.07 9.51
N PRO A 64 -23.35 -4.08 10.41
CA PRO A 64 -24.53 -3.23 10.38
C PRO A 64 -24.60 -2.41 9.07
N GLU A 65 -25.82 -2.07 8.64
CA GLU A 65 -26.06 -1.44 7.34
C GLU A 65 -25.34 -0.09 7.16
N TRP A 66 -25.13 0.67 8.25
CA TRP A 66 -24.42 1.94 8.18
C TRP A 66 -22.94 1.78 7.76
N GLU A 67 -22.28 0.67 8.09
CA GLU A 67 -20.89 0.40 7.65
C GLU A 67 -20.84 0.16 6.13
N TYR A 68 -21.84 -0.53 5.58
CA TYR A 68 -21.92 -0.72 4.14
C TYR A 68 -22.21 0.58 3.39
N ALA A 69 -23.07 1.43 3.94
CA ALA A 69 -23.28 2.78 3.42
C ALA A 69 -21.97 3.59 3.45
N LEU A 70 -21.20 3.50 4.53
CA LEU A 70 -19.89 4.14 4.64
C LEU A 70 -18.89 3.63 3.59
N PHE A 71 -18.81 2.32 3.37
CA PHE A 71 -17.96 1.76 2.30
C PHE A 71 -18.37 2.22 0.92
N ALA A 72 -19.68 2.30 0.63
CA ALA A 72 -20.17 2.81 -0.65
C ALA A 72 -19.80 4.28 -0.85
N ILE A 73 -19.99 5.13 0.15
CA ILE A 73 -19.58 6.54 0.10
C ILE A 73 -18.06 6.64 -0.10
N ASN A 74 -17.28 5.79 0.57
CA ASN A 74 -15.84 5.76 0.44
C ASN A 74 -15.39 5.39 -0.98
N ASP A 75 -16.01 4.38 -1.58
CA ASP A 75 -15.71 3.94 -2.96
C ASP A 75 -16.10 5.02 -4.00
N MET A 76 -17.20 5.75 -3.76
CA MET A 76 -17.71 6.76 -4.70
C MET A 76 -16.97 8.09 -4.61
N MET A 77 -16.71 8.55 -3.39
CA MET A 77 -16.27 9.92 -3.10
C MET A 77 -15.34 9.99 -1.89
N GLY A 78 -14.55 8.94 -1.67
CA GLY A 78 -13.66 8.81 -0.50
C GLY A 78 -12.70 9.97 -0.33
N GLU A 79 -12.23 10.62 -1.41
CA GLU A 79 -11.33 11.78 -1.26
C GLU A 79 -12.05 13.02 -0.68
N ALA A 80 -13.35 13.18 -0.94
CA ALA A 80 -14.16 14.20 -0.28
C ALA A 80 -14.35 13.89 1.22
N VAL A 81 -14.52 12.61 1.58
CA VAL A 81 -14.54 12.15 2.98
C VAL A 81 -13.19 12.41 3.65
N GLY A 82 -12.09 12.08 2.98
CA GLY A 82 -10.73 12.30 3.46
C GLY A 82 -10.45 13.77 3.76
N LYS A 83 -10.95 14.70 2.93
CA LYS A 83 -10.87 16.14 3.19
C LYS A 83 -11.53 16.52 4.51
N LEU A 84 -12.72 16.00 4.78
CA LEU A 84 -13.44 16.23 6.05
C LEU A 84 -12.69 15.57 7.22
N TYR A 85 -12.19 14.36 7.04
CA TYR A 85 -11.41 13.67 8.06
C TYR A 85 -10.18 14.46 8.47
N CYS A 86 -9.36 14.90 7.52
CA CYS A 86 -8.15 15.67 7.81
C CYS A 86 -8.46 16.98 8.52
N LYS A 87 -9.51 17.69 8.09
CA LYS A 87 -9.96 18.94 8.73
C LYS A 87 -10.30 18.74 10.21
N ASN A 88 -10.93 17.62 10.55
CA ASN A 88 -11.48 17.39 11.89
C ASN A 88 -10.53 16.62 12.83
N TYR A 89 -9.64 15.79 12.28
CA TYR A 89 -8.90 14.79 13.08
C TYR A 89 -7.38 14.80 12.91
N PHE A 90 -6.82 15.59 11.99
CA PHE A 90 -5.38 15.55 11.73
C PHE A 90 -4.74 16.94 11.88
N SER A 91 -3.65 17.02 12.64
CA SER A 91 -2.97 18.28 12.96
C SER A 91 -1.73 18.51 12.09
N SER A 92 -1.40 19.78 11.83
CA SER A 92 -0.14 20.14 11.16
C SER A 92 1.08 19.68 11.95
N ALA A 93 1.05 19.79 13.28
CA ALA A 93 2.14 19.32 14.15
C ALA A 93 2.39 17.81 14.03
N SER A 94 1.35 16.99 13.80
CA SER A 94 1.52 15.56 13.50
C SER A 94 2.21 15.35 12.16
N LYS A 95 1.85 16.14 11.13
CA LYS A 95 2.49 16.11 9.81
C LYS A 95 3.97 16.49 9.90
N ASP A 96 4.30 17.50 10.72
CA ASP A 96 5.67 17.99 10.89
C ASP A 96 6.55 16.98 11.63
N LYS A 97 6.09 16.45 12.77
CA LYS A 97 6.82 15.40 13.49
C LYS A 97 7.04 14.15 12.63
N ALA A 98 6.02 13.71 11.88
CA ALA A 98 6.16 12.57 10.97
C ALA A 98 7.20 12.85 9.87
N ARG A 99 7.29 14.09 9.36
CA ARG A 99 8.29 14.49 8.36
C ARG A 99 9.71 14.38 8.92
N ASP A 100 9.94 14.86 10.14
CA ASP A 100 11.25 14.77 10.79
C ASP A 100 11.67 13.30 11.00
N MET A 101 10.72 12.45 11.39
CA MET A 101 10.96 11.01 11.51
C MET A 101 11.34 10.36 10.16
N VAL A 102 10.66 10.73 9.07
CA VAL A 102 11.01 10.24 7.73
C VAL A 102 12.44 10.65 7.36
N HIS A 103 12.83 11.90 7.59
CA HIS A 103 14.19 12.35 7.31
C HIS A 103 15.25 11.58 8.11
N ASN A 104 14.99 11.36 9.41
CA ASN A 104 15.88 10.57 10.26
C ASN A 104 16.00 9.10 9.79
N LEU A 105 14.91 8.51 9.30
CA LEU A 105 14.91 7.17 8.74
C LEU A 105 15.61 7.08 7.38
N MET A 106 15.45 8.07 6.51
CA MET A 106 16.20 8.14 5.26
C MET A 106 17.70 8.28 5.52
N ALA A 107 18.11 9.09 6.49
CA ALA A 107 19.50 9.21 6.90
C ALA A 107 20.06 7.89 7.47
N SER A 108 19.28 7.19 8.30
CA SER A 108 19.60 5.85 8.81
C SER A 108 19.80 4.83 7.67
N MET A 109 18.88 4.82 6.70
CA MET A 109 18.96 3.92 5.54
C MET A 109 20.16 4.23 4.63
N HIS A 110 20.49 5.52 4.45
CA HIS A 110 21.68 5.95 3.72
C HIS A 110 22.97 5.39 4.35
N GLU A 111 23.11 5.51 5.68
CA GLU A 111 24.25 4.95 6.42
C GLU A 111 24.30 3.42 6.34
N MET A 112 23.15 2.76 6.47
CA MET A 112 23.05 1.31 6.32
C MET A 112 23.55 0.87 4.95
N ILE A 113 23.05 1.46 3.86
CA ILE A 113 23.46 1.15 2.48
C ILE A 113 24.96 1.38 2.28
N THR A 114 25.47 2.51 2.75
CA THR A 114 26.90 2.87 2.66
C THR A 114 27.79 1.80 3.31
N ASN A 115 27.36 1.25 4.44
CA ASN A 115 28.11 0.28 5.24
C ASN A 115 27.89 -1.20 4.86
N LEU A 116 27.05 -1.50 3.86
CA LEU A 116 26.82 -2.89 3.43
C LEU A 116 28.10 -3.53 2.86
N SER A 117 28.72 -4.46 3.58
CA SER A 117 29.97 -5.12 3.15
C SER A 117 29.82 -6.03 1.93
N TRP A 118 28.58 -6.42 1.59
CA TRP A 118 28.31 -7.39 0.54
C TRP A 118 27.97 -6.77 -0.81
N MET A 119 27.78 -5.45 -0.88
CA MET A 119 27.37 -4.74 -2.08
C MET A 119 28.53 -3.88 -2.61
N GLY A 120 28.81 -3.96 -3.90
CA GLY A 120 29.87 -3.22 -4.56
C GLY A 120 29.59 -1.71 -4.66
N PRO A 121 30.63 -0.89 -4.94
CA PRO A 121 30.49 0.57 -4.97
C PRO A 121 29.51 1.10 -6.03
N ALA A 122 29.41 0.45 -7.19
CA ALA A 122 28.49 0.86 -8.26
C ALA A 122 27.02 0.66 -7.84
N THR A 123 26.67 -0.55 -7.39
CA THR A 123 25.32 -0.87 -6.90
C THR A 123 24.93 -0.01 -5.69
N LYS A 124 25.88 0.25 -4.77
CA LYS A 124 25.67 1.19 -3.64
C LYS A 124 25.29 2.59 -4.12
N ARG A 125 26.02 3.14 -5.09
CA ARG A 125 25.75 4.47 -5.64
C ARG A 125 24.33 4.55 -6.20
N HIS A 126 23.90 3.58 -7.00
CA HIS A 126 22.53 3.54 -7.52
C HIS A 126 21.47 3.38 -6.44
N ALA A 127 21.75 2.58 -5.40
CA ALA A 127 20.84 2.47 -4.26
C ALA A 127 20.69 3.80 -3.51
N LEU A 128 21.78 4.55 -3.33
CA LEU A 128 21.76 5.88 -2.71
C LEU A 128 21.06 6.92 -3.60
N GLU A 129 21.36 6.97 -4.90
CA GLU A 129 20.67 7.82 -5.87
C GLU A 129 19.15 7.58 -5.85
N LYS A 130 18.74 6.32 -5.72
CA LYS A 130 17.32 5.95 -5.60
C LYS A 130 16.71 6.40 -4.28
N LEU A 131 17.42 6.25 -3.17
CA LEU A 131 16.97 6.71 -1.86
C LEU A 131 16.82 8.23 -1.82
N GLU A 132 17.79 8.97 -2.37
CA GLU A 132 17.79 10.44 -2.44
C GLU A 132 16.66 10.99 -3.32
N ALA A 133 16.31 10.28 -4.41
CA ALA A 133 15.22 10.65 -5.29
C ALA A 133 13.83 10.25 -4.76
N MET A 134 13.73 9.62 -3.59
CA MET A 134 12.47 9.09 -3.08
C MET A 134 11.50 10.21 -2.70
N GLY A 135 10.31 10.20 -3.30
CA GLY A 135 9.22 11.10 -2.95
C GLY A 135 8.61 10.78 -1.58
N ILE A 136 8.17 11.80 -0.85
CA ILE A 136 7.58 11.66 0.49
C ILE A 136 6.21 12.34 0.50
N LYS A 137 5.17 11.60 0.88
CA LYS A 137 3.81 12.11 1.07
C LYS A 137 3.27 11.76 2.45
N ILE A 138 2.79 12.77 3.19
CA ILE A 138 2.41 12.61 4.60
C ILE A 138 1.04 13.25 4.85
N GLY A 139 0.14 12.47 5.45
CA GLY A 139 -1.19 12.88 5.85
C GLY A 139 -2.19 12.88 4.70
N TYR A 140 -2.09 13.87 3.82
CA TYR A 140 -3.11 14.16 2.80
C TYR A 140 -2.55 14.93 1.60
N PRO A 141 -3.21 14.86 0.42
CA PRO A 141 -2.81 15.62 -0.76
C PRO A 141 -2.98 17.13 -0.56
N ASP A 142 -2.09 17.91 -1.15
CA ASP A 142 -2.20 19.38 -1.12
C ASP A 142 -3.45 19.89 -1.87
N LYS A 143 -3.90 19.13 -2.87
CA LYS A 143 -5.12 19.41 -3.62
C LYS A 143 -6.03 18.19 -3.64
N PHE A 144 -7.21 18.35 -3.05
CA PHE A 144 -8.28 17.36 -3.12
C PHE A 144 -9.02 17.42 -4.47
N ARG A 145 -9.48 16.27 -4.94
CA ARG A 145 -10.38 16.12 -6.09
C ARG A 145 -11.66 16.92 -5.90
N ASP A 146 -12.14 17.45 -7.03
CA ASP A 146 -13.45 18.08 -7.13
C ASP A 146 -14.51 17.05 -7.55
N PHE A 147 -15.58 16.99 -6.78
CA PHE A 147 -16.74 16.13 -7.02
C PHE A 147 -17.98 16.92 -7.45
N GLY A 148 -17.88 18.24 -7.71
CA GLY A 148 -19.02 19.07 -8.06
C GLY A 148 -19.75 18.69 -9.35
N LYS A 149 -19.15 17.85 -10.21
CA LYS A 149 -19.78 17.27 -11.41
C LYS A 149 -20.44 15.91 -11.17
N LEU A 150 -20.31 15.33 -9.98
CA LEU A 150 -21.02 14.12 -9.60
C LEU A 150 -22.43 14.51 -9.15
N ASP A 151 -23.39 14.29 -10.04
CA ASP A 151 -24.80 14.59 -9.80
C ASP A 151 -25.46 13.46 -8.98
N ILE A 152 -25.86 13.76 -7.74
CA ILE A 152 -26.55 12.84 -6.85
C ILE A 152 -27.86 13.49 -6.42
N ASP A 153 -28.98 12.98 -6.93
CA ASP A 153 -30.33 13.44 -6.57
C ASP A 153 -30.90 12.56 -5.44
N PRO A 154 -31.28 13.13 -4.28
CA PRO A 154 -31.92 12.38 -3.19
C PRO A 154 -33.20 11.61 -3.58
N GLN A 155 -33.85 11.95 -4.69
CA GLN A 155 -35.03 11.24 -5.20
C GLN A 155 -34.69 9.98 -6.00
N GLU A 156 -33.43 9.80 -6.42
CA GLU A 156 -32.98 8.62 -7.15
C GLU A 156 -32.71 7.43 -6.22
N SER A 157 -32.84 6.22 -6.78
CA SER A 157 -32.48 5.00 -6.07
C SER A 157 -30.97 4.88 -5.83
N TYR A 158 -30.60 4.14 -4.79
CA TYR A 158 -29.21 3.82 -4.49
C TYR A 158 -28.46 3.21 -5.70
N VAL A 159 -29.11 2.34 -6.49
CA VAL A 159 -28.51 1.75 -7.69
C VAL A 159 -28.16 2.84 -8.72
N GLN A 160 -29.03 3.82 -8.92
CA GLN A 160 -28.76 4.94 -9.82
C GLN A 160 -27.56 5.77 -9.34
N HIS A 161 -27.45 6.05 -8.04
CA HIS A 161 -26.28 6.73 -7.46
C HIS A 161 -24.99 5.95 -7.73
N MET A 162 -24.98 4.63 -7.52
CA MET A 162 -23.81 3.78 -7.76
C MET A 162 -23.41 3.76 -9.24
N ILE A 163 -24.38 3.73 -10.16
CA ILE A 163 -24.12 3.81 -11.61
C ILE A 163 -23.50 5.15 -11.97
N LYS A 164 -24.05 6.27 -11.47
CA LYS A 164 -23.53 7.62 -11.72
C LYS A 164 -22.10 7.79 -11.20
N ALA A 165 -21.81 7.32 -9.99
CA ALA A 165 -20.46 7.38 -9.44
C ALA A 165 -19.45 6.52 -10.21
N LYS A 166 -19.83 5.29 -10.61
CA LYS A 166 -18.97 4.46 -11.48
C LYS A 166 -18.73 5.13 -12.83
N ALA A 167 -19.74 5.77 -13.43
CA ALA A 167 -19.60 6.48 -14.70
C ALA A 167 -18.67 7.71 -14.57
N PHE A 168 -18.80 8.47 -13.48
CA PHE A 168 -17.96 9.61 -13.14
C PHE A 168 -16.48 9.20 -13.00
N GLU A 169 -16.19 8.15 -12.23
CA GLU A 169 -14.83 7.64 -12.08
C GLU A 169 -14.27 7.08 -13.39
N ALA A 170 -15.07 6.34 -14.15
CA ALA A 170 -14.67 5.81 -15.44
C ALA A 170 -14.34 6.94 -16.45
N GLN A 171 -15.07 8.06 -16.42
CA GLN A 171 -14.75 9.23 -17.23
C GLN A 171 -13.40 9.85 -16.83
N ARG A 172 -13.12 9.97 -15.52
CA ARG A 172 -11.83 10.46 -15.03
C ARG A 172 -10.69 9.57 -15.50
N VAL A 173 -10.77 8.25 -15.27
CA VAL A 173 -9.71 7.30 -15.65
C VAL A 173 -9.47 7.31 -17.16
N ARG A 174 -10.54 7.34 -17.98
CA ARG A 174 -10.40 7.49 -19.45
C ARG A 174 -9.72 8.80 -19.84
N ALA A 175 -10.00 9.89 -19.13
CA ALA A 175 -9.39 11.19 -19.39
C ALA A 175 -7.90 11.27 -19.03
N LEU A 176 -7.34 10.26 -18.34
CA LEU A 176 -5.90 10.14 -18.06
C LEU A 176 -5.12 9.48 -19.21
N ILE A 177 -5.80 8.79 -20.14
CA ILE A 177 -5.14 8.10 -21.26
C ILE A 177 -4.40 9.13 -22.12
N GLY A 178 -3.10 8.87 -22.37
CA GLY A 178 -2.24 9.73 -23.18
C GLY A 178 -1.76 11.01 -22.47
N LYS A 179 -2.08 11.20 -21.19
CA LYS A 179 -1.59 12.33 -20.39
C LYS A 179 -0.38 11.92 -19.55
N PRO A 180 0.51 12.87 -19.23
CA PRO A 180 1.54 12.63 -18.23
C PRO A 180 0.88 12.32 -16.89
N ARG A 181 1.60 11.54 -16.08
CA ARG A 181 1.19 11.22 -14.73
C ARG A 181 1.18 12.48 -13.87
N ASP A 182 0.16 12.63 -13.03
CA ASP A 182 0.15 13.65 -11.98
C ASP A 182 1.06 13.21 -10.82
N PRO A 183 2.15 13.95 -10.50
CA PRO A 183 3.00 13.64 -9.36
C PRO A 183 2.27 13.77 -8.02
N ASN A 184 1.20 14.56 -7.96
CA ASN A 184 0.44 14.82 -6.73
C ASN A 184 -0.67 13.80 -6.45
N GLU A 185 -0.91 12.83 -7.34
CA GLU A 185 -1.95 11.81 -7.14
C GLU A 185 -1.55 10.81 -6.05
N TRP A 186 -2.54 10.40 -5.24
CA TRP A 186 -2.39 9.40 -4.16
C TRP A 186 -3.14 8.12 -4.54
N SER A 187 -2.61 6.97 -4.11
CA SER A 187 -3.26 5.66 -4.28
C SER A 187 -4.02 5.18 -3.05
N MET A 188 -3.99 5.93 -1.95
CA MET A 188 -4.78 5.71 -0.73
C MET A 188 -5.43 7.01 -0.29
N LEU A 189 -6.57 6.88 0.37
CA LEU A 189 -7.30 8.00 0.96
C LEU A 189 -6.68 8.39 2.31
N PRO A 190 -6.73 9.67 2.71
CA PRO A 190 -6.12 10.12 3.97
C PRO A 190 -6.63 9.41 5.23
N HIS A 191 -7.86 8.91 5.23
CA HIS A 191 -8.49 8.23 6.38
C HIS A 191 -8.36 6.71 6.35
N GLU A 192 -7.63 6.13 5.39
CA GLU A 192 -7.24 4.72 5.44
C GLU A 192 -6.11 4.53 6.47
N VAL A 193 -6.21 3.53 7.36
CA VAL A 193 -5.14 3.22 8.32
C VAL A 193 -4.10 2.34 7.62
N ASN A 194 -3.21 2.98 6.86
CA ASN A 194 -2.15 2.28 6.13
C ASN A 194 -1.02 3.22 5.65
N ALA A 195 0.07 2.62 5.17
CA ALA A 195 1.12 3.29 4.41
C ALA A 195 1.42 2.49 3.12
N TYR A 196 2.16 3.08 2.18
CA TYR A 196 2.63 2.32 1.01
C TYR A 196 3.89 2.92 0.36
N TYR A 197 4.63 2.07 -0.33
CA TYR A 197 5.63 2.41 -1.32
C TYR A 197 5.12 2.16 -2.75
N SER A 198 5.42 3.08 -3.66
CA SER A 198 5.16 2.90 -5.10
C SER A 198 6.46 2.83 -5.89
N ALA A 199 6.85 1.63 -6.32
CA ALA A 199 8.07 1.43 -7.12
C ALA A 199 8.09 2.27 -8.41
N SER A 200 6.93 2.43 -9.06
CA SER A 200 6.80 3.24 -10.27
C SER A 200 6.87 4.76 -10.05
N ARG A 201 6.67 5.24 -8.81
CA ARG A 201 6.83 6.66 -8.43
C ARG A 201 8.14 6.91 -7.70
N ASN A 202 8.77 5.83 -7.23
CA ASN A 202 9.77 5.86 -6.17
C ASN A 202 9.33 6.80 -5.02
N GLU A 203 8.15 6.56 -4.44
CA GLU A 203 7.63 7.40 -3.35
C GLU A 203 7.06 6.55 -2.22
N ILE A 204 7.18 7.05 -0.99
CA ILE A 204 6.47 6.54 0.18
C ILE A 204 5.33 7.46 0.55
N VAL A 205 4.24 6.89 1.04
CA VAL A 205 3.05 7.61 1.45
C VAL A 205 2.56 7.09 2.79
N ILE A 206 2.32 8.02 3.71
CA ILE A 206 1.77 7.75 5.05
C ILE A 206 0.47 8.54 5.15
N THR A 207 -0.66 7.86 5.34
CA THR A 207 -1.96 8.53 5.45
C THR A 207 -2.13 9.27 6.78
N ALA A 208 -3.08 10.19 6.85
CA ALA A 208 -3.39 10.89 8.10
C ALA A 208 -3.89 9.92 9.18
N ALA A 209 -4.70 8.94 8.82
CA ALA A 209 -5.20 7.94 9.75
C ALA A 209 -4.14 6.91 10.18
N GLN A 210 -3.01 6.76 9.47
CA GLN A 210 -1.90 5.97 10.01
C GLN A 210 -1.18 6.71 11.14
N LEU A 211 -1.30 8.04 11.21
CA LEU A 211 -0.65 8.89 12.22
C LEU A 211 -1.55 9.10 13.45
N GLN A 212 -1.95 8.01 14.10
CA GLN A 212 -2.75 8.05 15.32
C GLN A 212 -2.35 6.93 16.31
N PRO A 213 -2.78 7.01 17.59
CA PRO A 213 -2.52 5.94 18.55
C PRO A 213 -3.13 4.59 18.10
N PRO A 214 -2.50 3.45 18.42
CA PRO A 214 -1.28 3.32 19.23
C PRO A 214 0.03 3.47 18.44
N VAL A 215 -0.03 3.65 17.11
CA VAL A 215 1.18 3.60 16.27
C VAL A 215 1.93 4.94 16.22
N PHE A 216 1.26 6.06 16.46
CA PHE A 216 1.85 7.39 16.52
C PHE A 216 1.13 8.31 17.50
N SER A 217 1.88 9.14 18.21
CA SER A 217 1.34 10.33 18.87
C SER A 217 2.41 11.39 18.99
N GLN A 218 2.06 12.63 18.63
CA GLN A 218 2.93 13.79 18.82
C GLN A 218 3.29 14.03 20.29
N HIS A 219 2.49 13.52 21.23
CA HIS A 219 2.67 13.64 22.68
C HIS A 219 3.33 12.41 23.32
N SER A 220 3.65 11.37 22.54
CA SER A 220 4.32 10.17 23.05
C SER A 220 5.84 10.30 22.98
N PHE A 221 6.53 9.47 23.77
CA PHE A 221 7.98 9.33 23.74
C PHE A 221 8.47 8.93 22.35
N ASP A 222 9.61 9.48 21.92
CA ASP A 222 10.15 9.19 20.60
C ASP A 222 10.46 7.70 20.43
N ALA A 223 10.94 7.02 21.48
CA ALA A 223 11.15 5.56 21.43
C ALA A 223 9.87 4.78 21.04
N ALA A 224 8.69 5.19 21.53
CA ALA A 224 7.43 4.56 21.16
C ALA A 224 7.06 4.86 19.71
N ASN A 225 7.22 6.11 19.26
CA ASN A 225 6.97 6.48 17.87
C ASN A 225 7.92 5.76 16.90
N TYR A 226 9.23 5.74 17.17
CA TYR A 226 10.21 5.06 16.31
C TYR A 226 10.02 3.54 16.32
N GLY A 227 9.64 2.95 17.46
CA GLY A 227 9.34 1.51 17.54
C GLY A 227 8.08 1.08 16.79
N ALA A 228 7.10 1.97 16.63
CA ALA A 228 5.86 1.71 15.91
C ALA A 228 5.87 2.35 14.51
N ILE A 229 5.41 3.60 14.36
CA ILE A 229 5.36 4.25 13.06
C ILE A 229 6.75 4.37 12.41
N GLY A 230 7.84 4.51 13.18
CA GLY A 230 9.18 4.55 12.61
C GLY A 230 9.58 3.25 11.92
N ALA A 231 9.21 2.10 12.50
CA ALA A 231 9.39 0.80 11.86
C ALA A 231 8.54 0.68 10.59
N THR A 232 7.30 1.19 10.59
CA THR A 232 6.44 1.24 9.40
C THR A 232 7.05 2.12 8.30
N ILE A 233 7.54 3.32 8.62
CA ILE A 233 8.17 4.21 7.65
C ILE A 233 9.44 3.56 7.08
N GLY A 234 10.26 2.96 7.94
CA GLY A 234 11.43 2.20 7.49
C GLY A 234 11.08 1.00 6.61
N HIS A 235 9.94 0.35 6.88
CA HIS A 235 9.40 -0.74 6.05
C HIS A 235 9.05 -0.22 4.65
N GLU A 236 8.33 0.91 4.54
CA GLU A 236 8.02 1.51 3.23
C GLU A 236 9.27 1.96 2.46
N ILE A 237 10.28 2.53 3.14
CA ILE A 237 11.56 2.87 2.50
C ILE A 237 12.26 1.59 2.00
N SER A 238 12.18 0.50 2.77
CA SER A 238 12.83 -0.77 2.44
C SER A 238 12.21 -1.47 1.23
N HIS A 239 10.92 -1.26 0.95
CA HIS A 239 10.27 -1.74 -0.28
C HIS A 239 10.93 -1.21 -1.56
N ALA A 240 11.65 -0.08 -1.52
CA ALA A 240 12.45 0.37 -2.66
C ALA A 240 13.58 -0.61 -3.04
N PHE A 241 13.95 -1.51 -2.14
CA PHE A 241 15.12 -2.40 -2.27
C PHE A 241 14.78 -3.88 -2.02
N ASP A 242 13.50 -4.23 -1.86
CA ASP A 242 13.05 -5.63 -1.74
C ASP A 242 13.17 -6.40 -3.06
N ASP A 243 12.66 -7.63 -3.14
CA ASP A 243 12.77 -8.47 -4.34
C ASP A 243 12.05 -7.90 -5.58
N TYR A 244 11.05 -7.03 -5.39
CA TYR A 244 10.30 -6.35 -6.44
C TYR A 244 10.85 -4.95 -6.71
N GLY A 245 10.90 -4.08 -5.70
CA GLY A 245 11.30 -2.68 -5.82
C GLY A 245 12.73 -2.51 -6.32
N ARG A 246 13.65 -3.44 -6.00
CA ARG A 246 15.03 -3.41 -6.53
C ARG A 246 15.12 -3.41 -8.06
N GLN A 247 14.05 -3.80 -8.76
CA GLN A 247 14.00 -3.88 -10.23
C GLN A 247 13.72 -2.53 -10.88
N PHE A 248 13.45 -1.50 -10.07
CA PHE A 248 13.12 -0.14 -10.52
C PHE A 248 14.25 0.82 -10.16
N ASP A 249 14.60 1.72 -11.08
CA ASP A 249 15.55 2.80 -10.84
C ASP A 249 14.92 3.97 -10.07
N LYS A 250 15.71 5.04 -9.87
CA LYS A 250 15.31 6.24 -9.13
C LYS A 250 14.10 6.97 -9.72
N ASP A 251 13.86 6.80 -11.03
CA ASP A 251 12.78 7.46 -11.76
C ASP A 251 11.54 6.54 -11.91
N GLY A 252 11.59 5.35 -11.27
CA GLY A 252 10.50 4.38 -11.29
C GLY A 252 10.41 3.58 -12.59
N ASN A 253 11.50 3.52 -13.37
CA ASN A 253 11.56 2.68 -14.57
C ASN A 253 12.10 1.30 -14.22
N MET A 254 11.48 0.25 -14.78
CA MET A 254 12.00 -1.11 -14.64
C MET A 254 13.30 -1.25 -15.43
N ARG A 255 14.43 -1.30 -14.72
CA ARG A 255 15.78 -1.36 -15.28
C ARG A 255 16.70 -2.11 -14.34
N ASN A 256 17.51 -3.02 -14.88
CA ASN A 256 18.57 -3.63 -14.07
C ASN A 256 19.71 -2.63 -13.86
N TRP A 257 19.92 -2.22 -12.61
CA TRP A 257 21.03 -1.38 -12.15
C TRP A 257 21.97 -2.12 -11.18
N TRP A 258 21.77 -3.43 -11.02
CA TRP A 258 22.58 -4.29 -10.15
C TRP A 258 23.76 -4.89 -10.93
N GLU A 259 24.93 -4.86 -10.31
CA GLU A 259 26.04 -5.72 -10.74
C GLU A 259 25.69 -7.20 -10.53
N PRO A 260 26.04 -8.12 -11.46
CA PRO A 260 25.66 -9.53 -11.37
C PRO A 260 26.04 -10.21 -10.05
N GLN A 261 27.24 -9.92 -9.54
CA GLN A 261 27.72 -10.43 -8.26
C GLN A 261 26.90 -9.93 -7.06
N ASP A 262 26.44 -8.68 -7.09
CA ASP A 262 25.64 -8.10 -6.02
C ASP A 262 24.20 -8.63 -6.07
N GLU A 263 23.65 -8.83 -7.27
CA GLU A 263 22.35 -9.49 -7.44
C GLU A 263 22.38 -10.93 -6.92
N ALA A 264 23.43 -11.70 -7.21
CA ALA A 264 23.58 -13.05 -6.68
C ALA A 264 23.68 -13.05 -5.14
N ARG A 265 24.41 -12.10 -4.56
CA ARG A 265 24.53 -11.92 -3.11
C ARG A 265 23.23 -11.47 -2.45
N PHE A 266 22.42 -10.65 -3.12
CA PHE A 266 21.07 -10.28 -2.69
C PHE A 266 20.17 -11.53 -2.66
N LYS A 267 20.10 -12.27 -3.78
CA LYS A 267 19.27 -13.48 -3.88
C LYS A 267 19.64 -14.52 -2.82
N ALA A 268 20.92 -14.73 -2.57
CA ALA A 268 21.38 -15.65 -1.51
C ALA A 268 20.95 -15.22 -0.11
N ARG A 269 20.87 -13.91 0.17
CA ARG A 269 20.37 -13.38 1.46
C ARG A 269 18.86 -13.46 1.56
N ALA A 270 18.15 -13.09 0.49
CA ALA A 270 16.70 -13.19 0.39
C ALA A 270 16.24 -14.65 0.56
N GLN A 271 16.98 -15.62 0.02
CA GLN A 271 16.68 -17.04 0.19
C GLN A 271 16.73 -17.49 1.66
N LYS A 272 17.65 -16.94 2.48
CA LYS A 272 17.65 -17.22 3.92
C LYS A 272 16.41 -16.68 4.63
N CYS A 273 15.86 -15.58 4.15
CA CYS A 273 14.59 -15.04 4.63
C CYS A 273 13.44 -15.98 4.27
N VAL A 274 13.38 -16.46 3.02
CA VAL A 274 12.41 -17.49 2.61
C VAL A 274 12.47 -18.70 3.54
N GLU A 275 13.66 -19.26 3.76
CA GLU A 275 13.88 -20.44 4.60
C GLU A 275 13.52 -20.21 6.08
N LEU A 276 13.69 -18.98 6.59
CA LEU A 276 13.29 -18.62 7.95
C LEU A 276 11.76 -18.65 8.08
N TYR A 277 11.06 -18.06 7.13
CA TYR A 277 9.60 -17.93 7.18
C TYR A 277 8.88 -19.21 6.79
N ASP A 278 9.42 -20.03 5.89
CA ASP A 278 8.88 -21.37 5.56
C ASP A 278 8.78 -22.30 6.77
N LYS A 279 9.62 -22.09 7.79
CA LYS A 279 9.61 -22.86 9.05
C LYS A 279 8.56 -22.38 10.05
N GLN A 280 7.98 -21.20 9.85
CA GLN A 280 7.00 -20.64 10.77
C GLN A 280 5.61 -21.19 10.48
N ARG A 281 4.82 -21.41 11.55
CA ARG A 281 3.44 -21.85 11.46
C ARG A 281 2.49 -20.73 11.86
N TYR A 282 1.37 -20.64 11.15
CA TYR A 282 0.26 -19.76 11.50
C TYR A 282 -1.05 -20.48 11.23
N GLY A 283 -1.93 -20.54 12.24
CA GLY A 283 -3.13 -21.37 12.19
C GLY A 283 -2.78 -22.83 11.89
N SER A 284 -3.44 -23.41 10.88
CA SER A 284 -3.24 -24.81 10.48
C SER A 284 -2.08 -25.03 9.49
N GLY A 285 -1.50 -23.97 8.91
CA GLY A 285 -0.52 -24.04 7.82
C GLY A 285 0.88 -23.53 8.20
N HIS A 286 1.80 -23.67 7.23
CA HIS A 286 3.09 -22.97 7.25
C HIS A 286 2.98 -21.68 6.45
N ILE A 287 3.76 -20.67 6.86
CA ILE A 287 3.92 -19.46 6.06
C ILE A 287 4.65 -19.86 4.76
N ASN A 288 4.23 -19.28 3.64
CA ASN A 288 4.96 -19.40 2.38
C ASN A 288 5.97 -18.24 2.31
N GLY A 289 7.22 -18.51 2.68
CA GLY A 289 8.26 -17.50 2.79
C GLY A 289 8.62 -16.85 1.46
N LYS A 290 8.37 -17.54 0.33
CA LYS A 290 8.53 -16.96 -1.01
C LYS A 290 7.40 -15.98 -1.34
N LEU A 291 6.16 -16.30 -0.93
CA LEU A 291 5.02 -15.42 -1.12
C LEU A 291 5.13 -14.14 -0.29
N THR A 292 5.67 -14.23 0.92
CA THR A 292 5.80 -13.09 1.84
C THR A 292 7.15 -12.39 1.78
N LEU A 293 8.03 -12.76 0.84
CA LEU A 293 9.43 -12.33 0.83
C LEU A 293 9.60 -10.80 0.86
N GLY A 294 8.88 -10.06 0.01
CA GLY A 294 8.97 -8.60 -0.05
C GLY A 294 8.67 -7.94 1.30
N GLU A 295 7.53 -8.32 1.90
CA GLU A 295 7.10 -7.87 3.23
C GLU A 295 8.11 -8.24 4.32
N ASN A 296 8.61 -9.48 4.32
CA ASN A 296 9.58 -9.91 5.32
C ASN A 296 10.91 -9.12 5.22
N LEU A 297 11.36 -8.83 4.00
CA LEU A 297 12.55 -8.00 3.78
C LEU A 297 12.31 -6.56 4.24
N ALA A 298 11.13 -6.01 3.96
CA ALA A 298 10.72 -4.69 4.36
C ALA A 298 10.61 -4.56 5.90
N ASP A 299 10.01 -5.53 6.58
CA ASP A 299 9.94 -5.59 8.05
C ASP A 299 11.33 -5.60 8.69
N ILE A 300 12.22 -6.49 8.22
CA ILE A 300 13.59 -6.59 8.73
C ILE A 300 14.36 -5.29 8.48
N GLY A 301 14.20 -4.69 7.30
CA GLY A 301 14.80 -3.42 6.94
C GLY A 301 14.30 -2.27 7.81
N GLY A 302 12.97 -2.18 7.99
CA GLY A 302 12.31 -1.12 8.73
C GLY A 302 12.66 -1.09 10.20
N VAL A 303 12.61 -2.25 10.87
CA VAL A 303 13.01 -2.35 12.28
C VAL A 303 14.51 -2.02 12.46
N LYS A 304 15.37 -2.46 11.54
CA LYS A 304 16.81 -2.13 11.58
C LYS A 304 17.08 -0.65 11.34
N GLY A 305 16.31 0.00 10.48
CA GLY A 305 16.42 1.43 10.20
C GLY A 305 15.91 2.31 11.34
N ALA A 306 14.90 1.85 12.08
CA ALA A 306 14.25 2.62 13.15
C ALA A 306 15.16 2.90 14.36
N VAL A 307 16.01 1.95 14.76
CA VAL A 307 16.87 2.12 15.95
C VAL A 307 17.94 3.20 15.75
N PRO A 308 18.74 3.21 14.67
CA PRO A 308 19.69 4.29 14.41
C PRO A 308 18.98 5.62 14.14
N ALA A 309 17.78 5.62 13.55
CA ALA A 309 17.00 6.83 13.36
C ALA A 309 16.56 7.46 14.69
N LEU A 310 16.14 6.65 15.67
CA LEU A 310 15.88 7.12 17.04
C LEU A 310 17.14 7.72 17.67
N GLN A 311 18.31 7.10 17.49
CA GLN A 311 19.57 7.63 18.03
C GLN A 311 19.90 9.01 17.45
N LYS A 312 19.64 9.23 16.15
CA LYS A 312 19.79 10.56 15.50
C LYS A 312 18.86 11.59 16.13
N CYS A 313 17.59 11.25 16.30
CA CYS A 313 16.60 12.13 16.93
C CYS A 313 17.03 12.55 18.35
N ILE A 314 17.55 11.63 19.16
CA ILE A 314 18.05 11.92 20.50
C ILE A 314 19.27 12.86 20.46
N GLN A 315 20.18 12.65 19.51
CA GLN A 315 21.36 13.50 19.32
C GLN A 315 20.98 14.94 18.91
N GLU A 316 20.03 15.09 17.97
CA GLU A 316 19.54 16.39 17.50
C GLU A 316 18.87 17.20 18.63
N GLN A 317 18.20 16.53 19.56
CA GLN A 317 17.58 17.16 20.73
C GLN A 317 18.59 17.47 21.87
N GLY A 318 19.86 17.11 21.73
CA GLY A 318 20.90 17.37 22.75
C GLY A 318 20.77 16.52 24.02
N HIS A 319 19.98 15.44 23.98
CA HIS A 319 19.86 14.50 25.09
C HIS A 319 20.94 13.40 24.96
N PRO A 320 21.55 12.93 26.07
CA PRO A 320 22.52 11.85 25.99
C PRO A 320 21.85 10.58 25.46
N VAL A 321 22.42 9.98 24.41
CA VAL A 321 21.98 8.69 23.87
C VAL A 321 22.12 7.64 24.97
N PRO A 322 21.03 7.01 25.45
CA PRO A 322 21.17 5.81 26.26
C PRO A 322 21.82 4.76 25.36
N VAL A 323 23.10 4.47 25.58
CA VAL A 323 23.79 3.39 24.89
C VAL A 323 23.06 2.10 25.24
N PRO A 324 22.44 1.39 24.27
CA PRO A 324 21.80 0.12 24.59
C PRO A 324 22.90 -0.86 25.03
N THR A 325 22.93 -1.21 26.32
CA THR A 325 23.76 -2.31 26.81
C THR A 325 23.15 -3.63 26.35
N ARG A 326 23.48 -3.99 25.10
CA ARG A 326 23.16 -5.24 24.37
C ARG A 326 21.67 -5.48 24.08
N LEU A 327 21.41 -5.90 22.84
CA LEU A 327 20.18 -6.61 22.43
C LEU A 327 20.34 -8.11 22.71
#